data_AF-A0A6N2YUF0-F1
#
_entry.id   AF-A0A6N2YUF0-F1
#
_cell.length_a   1.000
_cell.length_b   1.000
_cell.length_c   1.000
_cell.angle_alpha   90.00
_cell.angle_beta   90.00
_cell.angle_gamma   90.00
#
_symmetry.space_group_name_H-M   'P 1'
#
loop_
_entity.id
_entity.type
_entity.pdbx_description
1 polymer ?
#
loop_
_entity_poly.entity_id
_entity_poly.type
_entity_poly.pdbx_seq_one_letter_code
_entity_poly.pdbx_strand_id
1 'polypeptide(L)'
;MLVLDLVDKRLVTDQVVLTVGCDIENLTRPEINKQYKGAVTTDHYGRRVPKHAHGTANLNRQTSSTKLIMDDTMDLYDRIIDKPLPVRRIYITVNHVVVESNRLDSQPL
;
A
#
# COMPACT_ATOMS: atom_id res chain seq x y z
N MET A 1 7.05 15.05 -1.64
CA MET A 1 5.77 14.39 -2.01
C MET A 1 6.18 13.16 -2.80
N LEU A 2 5.84 11.94 -2.38
CA LEU A 2 6.57 10.71 -2.77
C LEU A 2 6.99 10.60 -4.25
N VAL A 3 6.03 10.69 -5.18
CA VAL A 3 6.35 10.57 -6.61
C VAL A 3 7.07 11.81 -7.15
N LEU A 4 6.75 13.01 -6.65
CA LEU A 4 7.49 14.22 -7.02
C LEU A 4 8.96 14.12 -6.58
N ASP A 5 9.24 13.48 -5.45
CA ASP A 5 10.61 13.27 -4.97
C ASP A 5 11.37 12.26 -5.86
N LEU A 6 10.67 11.30 -6.49
CA LEU A 6 11.26 10.42 -7.51
C LEU A 6 11.65 11.22 -8.76
N VAL A 7 10.74 12.07 -9.24
CA VAL A 7 10.98 12.91 -10.43
C VAL A 7 12.13 13.88 -10.19
N ASP A 8 12.12 14.62 -9.07
CA ASP A 8 13.14 15.60 -8.72
C ASP A 8 14.55 14.97 -8.62
N LYS A 9 14.61 13.74 -8.10
CA LYS A 9 15.87 12.99 -7.95
C LYS A 9 16.25 12.12 -9.16
N ARG A 10 15.48 12.17 -10.25
CA ARG A 10 15.66 11.31 -11.44
C ARG A 10 15.71 9.81 -11.10
N LEU A 11 14.78 9.39 -10.24
CA LEU A 11 14.64 8.02 -9.76
C LEU A 11 13.37 7.38 -10.34
N VAL A 12 13.41 6.06 -10.49
CA VAL A 12 12.28 5.24 -10.93
C VAL A 12 12.10 4.04 -10.00
N THR A 13 10.88 3.51 -9.92
CA THR A 13 10.52 2.34 -9.09
C THR A 13 9.67 1.37 -9.91
N ASP A 14 9.77 0.07 -9.63
CA ASP A 14 8.86 -0.94 -10.15
C ASP A 14 8.02 -1.63 -9.06
N GLN A 15 8.03 -1.12 -7.83
CA GLN A 15 7.30 -1.77 -6.75
C GLN A 15 6.75 -0.76 -5.75
N VAL A 16 5.48 -0.92 -5.40
CA VAL A 16 4.81 -0.20 -4.32
C VAL A 16 4.39 -1.16 -3.22
N VAL A 17 4.61 -0.76 -1.98
CA VAL A 17 4.09 -1.41 -0.78
C VAL A 17 3.08 -0.48 -0.13
N LEU A 18 1.92 -1.04 0.18
CA LEU A 18 0.83 -0.35 0.85
C LEU A 18 0.53 -1.05 2.18
N THR A 19 0.57 -0.27 3.26
CA THR A 19 0.12 -0.73 4.58
C THR A 19 -1.01 0.16 5.05
N VAL A 20 -2.15 -0.43 5.40
CA VAL A 20 -3.32 0.29 5.86
C VAL A 20 -3.69 -0.18 7.27
N GLY A 21 -3.72 0.78 8.18
CA GLY A 21 -4.23 0.57 9.53
C GLY A 21 -5.68 1.00 9.64
N CYS A 22 -6.53 0.05 9.98
CA CYS A 22 -7.92 0.28 10.34
C CYS A 22 -8.05 0.76 11.79
N ASP A 23 -9.17 1.42 12.12
CA ASP A 23 -9.44 1.85 13.48
C ASP A 23 -9.71 0.66 14.43
N ILE A 24 -9.24 0.80 15.67
CA ILE A 24 -9.47 -0.11 16.80
C ILE A 24 -10.93 -0.11 17.27
N GLU A 25 -11.69 0.97 17.03
CA GLU A 25 -13.11 1.06 17.37
C GLU A 25 -14.00 0.10 16.53
N ASN A 26 -13.44 -0.55 15.51
CA ASN A 26 -14.18 -1.44 14.62
C ASN A 26 -14.75 -2.68 15.29
N LEU A 27 -14.14 -3.18 16.38
CA LEU A 27 -14.63 -4.36 17.09
C LEU A 27 -15.47 -4.03 18.33
N THR A 28 -15.47 -2.78 18.79
CA THR A 28 -16.34 -2.33 19.88
C THR A 28 -17.76 -2.02 19.38
N ARG A 29 -17.93 -1.71 18.09
CA ARG A 29 -19.24 -1.55 17.44
C ARG A 29 -19.86 -2.91 17.12
N PRO A 30 -21.05 -3.25 17.68
CA PRO A 30 -21.68 -4.56 17.45
C PRO A 30 -21.98 -4.86 15.98
N GLU A 31 -22.27 -3.81 15.21
CA GLU A 31 -22.68 -3.89 13.81
C GLU A 31 -21.52 -4.31 12.91
N ILE A 32 -20.35 -3.68 13.11
CA ILE A 32 -19.12 -3.97 12.38
C ILE A 32 -18.55 -5.32 12.83
N ASN A 33 -18.55 -5.61 14.14
CA ASN A 33 -18.06 -6.88 14.68
C ASN A 33 -18.86 -8.10 14.16
N LYS A 34 -20.18 -7.96 13.94
CA LYS A 34 -20.99 -9.03 13.34
C LYS A 34 -20.70 -9.24 11.84
N GLN A 35 -20.35 -8.18 11.13
CA GLN A 35 -20.10 -8.22 9.68
C GLN A 35 -18.65 -8.60 9.35
N TYR A 36 -17.70 -8.21 10.18
CA TYR A 36 -16.29 -8.46 9.97
C TYR A 36 -15.93 -9.91 10.28
N LYS A 37 -15.56 -10.65 9.23
CA LYS A 37 -15.08 -12.05 9.31
C LYS A 37 -13.58 -12.18 9.03
N GLY A 38 -12.88 -11.05 8.88
CA GLY A 38 -11.45 -11.02 8.60
C GLY A 38 -10.60 -11.36 9.83
N ALA A 39 -9.29 -11.40 9.62
CA ALA A 39 -8.34 -11.72 10.69
C ALA A 39 -8.36 -10.65 11.80
N VAL A 40 -8.36 -11.10 13.05
CA VAL A 40 -8.27 -10.26 14.25
C VAL A 40 -6.98 -10.62 14.98
N THR A 41 -6.24 -9.61 15.42
CA THR A 41 -5.05 -9.76 16.26
C THR A 41 -5.27 -9.06 17.60
N THR A 42 -4.39 -9.31 18.56
CA THR A 42 -4.35 -8.60 19.84
C THR A 42 -3.26 -7.54 19.79
N ASP A 43 -3.57 -6.30 20.17
CA ASP A 43 -2.59 -5.23 20.26
C ASP A 43 -1.76 -5.30 21.56
N HIS A 44 -0.81 -4.38 21.72
CA HIS A 44 0.05 -4.31 22.91
C HIS A 44 -0.74 -4.07 24.22
N TYR A 45 -1.95 -3.52 24.14
CA TYR A 45 -2.83 -3.24 25.27
C TYR A 45 -3.83 -4.38 25.55
N GLY A 46 -3.71 -5.52 24.88
CA GLY A 46 -4.60 -6.67 25.07
C GLY A 46 -5.94 -6.54 24.36
N ARG A 47 -6.13 -5.56 23.47
CA ARG A 47 -7.39 -5.32 22.76
C ARG A 47 -7.42 -6.10 21.47
N ARG A 48 -8.61 -6.63 21.11
CA ARG A 48 -8.85 -7.22 19.79
C ARG A 48 -8.91 -6.10 18.75
N VAL A 49 -8.11 -6.21 17.71
CA VAL A 49 -8.05 -5.24 16.60
C VAL A 49 -8.05 -5.98 15.26
N PRO A 50 -8.67 -5.43 14.19
CA PRO A 50 -8.51 -5.98 12.85
C PRO A 50 -7.02 -6.03 12.47
N LYS A 51 -6.59 -7.14 11.87
CA LYS A 51 -5.22 -7.24 11.33
C LYS A 51 -5.02 -6.14 10.28
N HIS A 52 -3.88 -5.46 10.32
CA HIS A 52 -3.55 -4.47 9.29
C HIS A 52 -3.52 -5.11 7.91
N ALA A 53 -4.09 -4.41 6.93
CA ALA A 53 -3.93 -4.78 5.54
C ALA A 53 -2.53 -4.37 5.10
N HIS A 54 -1.83 -5.29 4.47
CA HIS A 54 -0.49 -5.06 3.94
C HIS A 54 -0.40 -5.80 2.62
N GLY A 55 0.15 -5.14 1.61
CA GLY A 55 0.36 -5.76 0.32
C GLY A 55 1.42 -5.05 -0.51
N THR A 56 1.73 -5.69 -1.62
CA THR A 56 2.75 -5.25 -2.56
C THR A 56 2.18 -5.33 -3.97
N ALA A 57 2.42 -4.31 -4.78
CA ALA A 57 2.16 -4.30 -6.21
C ALA A 57 3.48 -4.11 -6.94
N ASN A 58 3.77 -5.01 -7.88
CA ASN A 58 4.86 -4.84 -8.82
C ASN A 58 4.30 -4.18 -10.08
N LEU A 59 4.90 -3.08 -10.49
CA LEU A 59 4.58 -2.34 -11.70
C LEU A 59 5.22 -3.07 -12.89
N ASN A 60 4.57 -3.01 -14.05
CA ASN A 60 5.04 -3.69 -15.26
C ASN A 60 6.41 -3.19 -15.78
N ARG A 61 6.89 -2.05 -15.27
CA ARG A 61 8.17 -1.43 -15.62
C ARG A 61 8.61 -0.48 -14.51
N GLN A 62 9.90 -0.20 -14.41
CA GLN A 62 10.34 0.91 -13.57
C GLN A 62 9.80 2.23 -14.15
N THR A 63 9.22 3.08 -13.30
CA THR A 63 8.63 4.34 -13.71
C THR A 63 8.65 5.36 -12.56
N SER A 64 8.57 6.64 -12.90
CA SER A 64 8.25 7.76 -12.01
C SER A 64 6.89 8.38 -12.35
N SER A 65 6.10 7.72 -13.21
CA SER A 65 4.79 8.22 -13.62
C SER A 65 3.80 8.17 -12.46
N THR A 66 3.39 9.35 -11.98
CA THR A 66 2.37 9.48 -10.93
C THR A 66 1.11 8.70 -11.26
N LYS A 67 0.66 8.74 -12.52
CA LYS A 67 -0.54 8.03 -12.96
C LYS A 67 -0.39 6.52 -12.75
N LEU A 68 0.67 5.92 -13.31
CA LEU A 68 0.87 4.47 -13.22
C LEU A 68 1.04 4.00 -11.77
N ILE A 69 1.83 4.75 -10.98
CA ILE A 69 2.02 4.44 -9.56
C ILE A 69 0.71 4.54 -8.79
N MET A 70 -0.12 5.56 -9.07
CA MET A 70 -1.42 5.70 -8.41
C MET A 70 -2.39 4.61 -8.82
N ASP A 71 -2.50 4.29 -10.11
CA ASP A 71 -3.38 3.23 -10.62
C ASP A 71 -3.06 1.89 -9.94
N ASP A 72 -1.79 1.47 -9.93
CA ASP A 72 -1.36 0.22 -9.28
C ASP A 72 -1.55 0.26 -7.74
N THR A 73 -1.42 1.42 -7.11
CA THR A 73 -1.66 1.60 -5.67
C THR A 73 -3.15 1.50 -5.32
N MET A 74 -4.03 2.05 -6.15
CA MET A 74 -5.48 1.97 -5.97
C MET A 74 -5.96 0.52 -6.16
N ASP A 75 -5.48 -0.16 -7.19
CA ASP A 75 -5.77 -1.57 -7.41
C ASP A 75 -5.26 -2.44 -6.26
N LEU A 76 -4.10 -2.11 -5.69
CA LEU A 76 -3.61 -2.78 -4.48
C LEU A 76 -4.53 -2.52 -3.28
N TYR A 77 -4.94 -1.27 -3.05
CA TYR A 77 -5.84 -0.90 -1.97
C TYR A 77 -7.15 -1.70 -2.04
N ASP A 78 -7.79 -1.75 -3.20
CA ASP A 78 -9.07 -2.46 -3.39
C ASP A 78 -8.95 -3.97 -3.16
N ARG A 79 -7.78 -4.55 -3.44
CA ARG A 79 -7.50 -5.98 -3.20
C ARG A 79 -7.25 -6.32 -1.74
N ILE A 80 -6.58 -5.44 -0.98
CA ILE A 80 -6.12 -5.75 0.39
C ILE A 80 -7.08 -5.27 1.48
N ILE A 81 -8.02 -4.37 1.15
CA ILE A 81 -8.92 -3.77 2.14
C ILE A 81 -10.26 -4.50 2.22
N ASP A 82 -10.62 -4.86 3.45
CA ASP A 82 -11.98 -5.24 3.79
C ASP A 82 -12.88 -3.99 3.84
N LYS A 83 -13.84 -3.92 2.91
CA LYS A 83 -14.78 -2.80 2.71
C LYS A 83 -15.48 -2.25 3.97
N PRO A 84 -15.85 -3.04 5.01
CA PRO A 84 -16.55 -2.49 6.16
C PRO A 84 -15.64 -1.77 7.17
N LEU A 85 -14.32 -1.80 7.01
CA LEU A 85 -13.40 -1.23 7.99
C LEU A 85 -13.03 0.22 7.66
N PRO A 86 -13.40 1.23 8.48
CA PRO A 86 -12.89 2.58 8.33
C PRO A 86 -11.37 2.61 8.47
N VAL A 87 -10.73 3.25 7.49
CA VAL A 87 -9.29 3.45 7.42
C VAL A 87 -8.87 4.64 8.27
N ARG A 88 -7.81 4.46 9.07
CA ARG A 88 -7.27 5.49 9.96
C ARG A 88 -5.87 5.97 9.55
N ARG A 89 -5.05 5.06 9.02
CA ARG A 89 -3.67 5.37 8.59
C ARG A 89 -3.32 4.61 7.32
N ILE A 90 -2.55 5.26 6.45
CA ILE A 90 -2.01 4.66 5.23
C ILE A 90 -0.51 4.96 5.18
N TYR A 91 0.30 3.94 4.96
CA TYR A 91 1.71 4.04 4.64
C TYR A 91 1.95 3.53 3.22
N ILE A 92 2.61 4.34 2.40
CA ILE A 92 2.98 4.01 1.03
C ILE A 92 4.50 4.06 0.96
N THR A 93 5.11 3.04 0.39
CA THR A 93 6.55 2.97 0.15
C THR A 93 6.80 2.50 -1.27
N VAL A 94 7.78 3.10 -1.93
CA VAL A 94 8.28 2.65 -3.24
C VAL A 94 9.60 1.93 -3.02
N ASN A 95 9.74 0.76 -3.64
CA ASN A 95 10.90 -0.10 -3.51
C ASN A 95 11.64 -0.22 -4.84
N HIS A 96 12.78 -0.92 -4.83
CA HIS A 96 13.63 -1.13 -6.01
C HIS A 96 13.92 0.18 -6.76
N VAL A 97 14.18 1.23 -5.98
CA VAL A 97 14.39 2.56 -6.52
C VAL A 97 15.77 2.60 -7.18
N VAL A 98 15.81 2.95 -8.46
CA VAL A 98 17.04 3.09 -9.23
C VAL A 98 17.10 4.43 -9.95
N VAL A 99 18.30 4.85 -10.34
CA VAL A 99 18.50 6.04 -11.17
C VAL A 99 17.96 5.79 -12.57
N GLU A 100 17.21 6.75 -13.11
CA GLU A 100 16.57 6.64 -14.42
C GLU A 100 17.56 6.33 -15.55
N SER A 101 18.76 6.92 -15.50
CA SER A 101 19.82 6.70 -16.48
C SER A 101 20.32 5.25 -16.56
N ASN A 102 20.18 4.46 -15.49
CA ASN A 102 20.59 3.05 -15.48
C ASN A 102 19.62 2.15 -16.29
N ARG A 103 18.53 2.68 -16.83
CA ARG A 103 17.61 1.92 -17.69
C ARG A 103 18.20 1.51 -19.05
N LEU A 104 19.31 2.11 -19.46
CA LEU A 104 19.94 1.86 -20.76
C LEU A 104 20.64 0.49 -20.89
N ASP A 105 20.83 -0.24 -19.78
CA ASP A 105 21.60 -1.49 -19.79
C ASP A 105 20.73 -2.77 -19.85
N SER A 106 19.40 -2.64 -19.89
CA SER A 106 18.49 -3.77 -19.63
C SER A 106 17.36 -3.99 -20.65
N GLN A 107 17.41 -3.40 -21.84
CA GLN A 107 16.53 -3.80 -22.95
C GLN A 107 17.30 -4.61 -23.98
N PRO A 108 17.05 -5.94 -24.11
CA PRO A 108 17.47 -6.65 -25.31
C PRO A 108 16.66 -6.15 -26.51
N LEU A 109 17.38 -6.01 -27.64
CA LEU A 109 16.90 -5.63 -28.98
C LEU A 109 15.69 -6.43 -29.44
#